data_AF-A0A383RBY8-F1
#
_entry.id   AF-A0A383RBY8-F1
#
_cell.length_a   1.000
_cell.length_b   1.000
_cell.length_c   1.000
_cell.angle_alpha   90.00
_cell.angle_beta   90.00
_cell.angle_gamma   90.00
#
_symmetry.space_group_name_H-M   'P 1'
#
loop_
_entity.id
_entity.type
_entity.pdbx_description
1 polymer ?
#
loop_
_entity_poly.entity_id
_entity_poly.type
_entity_poly.pdbx_seq_one_letter_code
_entity_poly.pdbx_strand_id
1 'polypeptide(L)'
;MLTQYTILLKNRREGFLLMIKLKRVVSFIAASIMLLSTFQAALAVDIEPTVAADGMRNLASGISYSFTHQPPDENYPDDGTKLTDGKYGDANDFMDPNWTALLKGKTREIIFDLGESKSIGKIKSHFLYNQEVGIYTPEIVSYYASEDGMNWAPVKYMNSPVPLWTNIPTAAYDYVWDAAVDRVPHPSSQAKKIYARYVKIAVTTEIWVFMDEVEIWGVDGKTADAYALRPVTSSYLKPGNDTAGIHDLWLMYNSMYGNDRGNWTKEKLMPYVSYVDNNGEPQDWMYDGTLLLGIRTADYQRDFGINAVLDDWKWYLDKMFKPGGDLSELNAAVTEAGNKLNDSHHKMKVVIMIPNPGETISNFGDVDGDGISENFVPSDVGAEQSFTNRKKAVDWYLDQVRTKWIKGRYDRLELVGMYWMAESMGRDNSSDEKLVKYAGDIVHKRGQKLFWVPNFGGNRNYAARAIGFDATALQPNHYWGGTNPDRIEDAAYLAKHHGLGIEMEMDEDAFTNDASRGYYIDYLNGGVDFGYMNEAFMAYYQGVDALVDSSRSSDPRIRELYDWMYQFVKGTYQKQPR
;
A
#
# COMPACT_ATOMS: atom_id res chain seq x y z
N MET A 1 17.13 -13.30 -11.14
CA MET A 1 16.57 -14.11 -10.05
C MET A 1 15.33 -14.86 -10.54
N LEU A 2 15.45 -15.64 -11.63
CA LEU A 2 14.30 -16.17 -12.39
C LEU A 2 14.47 -17.65 -12.80
N THR A 3 15.40 -18.38 -12.17
CA THR A 3 15.73 -19.77 -12.56
C THR A 3 15.64 -20.78 -11.42
N GLN A 4 15.16 -20.38 -10.23
CA GLN A 4 14.89 -21.32 -9.12
C GLN A 4 13.42 -21.65 -8.89
N TYR A 5 12.48 -20.92 -9.52
CA TYR A 5 11.03 -21.13 -9.34
C TYR A 5 10.48 -22.35 -10.08
N THR A 6 11.13 -22.83 -11.14
CA THR A 6 10.59 -23.88 -12.01
C THR A 6 10.84 -25.30 -11.48
N ILE A 7 11.76 -25.49 -10.54
CA ILE A 7 12.15 -26.83 -10.04
C ILE A 7 11.31 -27.26 -8.82
N LEU A 8 10.79 -26.31 -8.02
CA LEU A 8 9.97 -26.62 -6.84
C LEU A 8 8.52 -27.04 -7.15
N LEU A 9 7.98 -26.60 -8.30
CA LEU A 9 6.61 -26.92 -8.70
C LEU A 9 6.45 -28.34 -9.28
N LYS A 10 7.53 -28.95 -9.79
CA LYS A 10 7.48 -30.29 -10.40
C LYS A 10 7.42 -31.41 -9.37
N ASN A 11 8.03 -31.23 -8.20
CA ASN A 11 8.05 -32.24 -7.12
C ASN A 11 6.77 -32.25 -6.26
N ARG A 12 5.88 -31.23 -6.36
CA ARG A 12 4.60 -31.20 -5.62
C ARG A 12 3.47 -31.99 -6.28
N ARG A 13 3.60 -32.37 -7.55
CA ARG A 13 2.57 -33.16 -8.27
C ARG A 13 2.61 -34.66 -7.91
N GLU A 14 3.76 -35.19 -7.52
CA GLU A 14 3.89 -36.63 -7.22
C GLU A 14 3.46 -37.00 -5.79
N GLY A 15 3.59 -36.09 -4.82
CA GLY A 15 3.12 -36.31 -3.44
C GLY A 15 1.58 -36.27 -3.30
N PHE A 16 0.92 -35.41 -4.09
CA PHE A 16 -0.53 -35.21 -4.02
C PHE A 16 -1.34 -36.39 -4.59
N LEU A 17 -0.78 -37.10 -5.57
CA LEU A 17 -1.40 -38.28 -6.21
C LEU A 17 -1.38 -39.54 -5.33
N LEU A 18 -0.50 -39.59 -4.33
CA LEU A 18 -0.44 -40.72 -3.38
C LEU A 18 -1.54 -40.64 -2.30
N MET A 19 -1.99 -39.42 -1.96
CA MET A 19 -3.01 -39.18 -0.93
C MET A 19 -4.45 -39.44 -1.42
N ILE A 20 -4.69 -39.37 -2.74
CA ILE A 20 -6.01 -39.60 -3.36
C ILE A 20 -6.40 -41.10 -3.41
N LYS A 21 -5.45 -42.03 -3.19
CA LYS A 21 -5.71 -43.48 -3.24
C LYS A 21 -6.13 -44.13 -1.91
N LEU A 22 -6.22 -43.39 -0.80
CA LEU A 22 -6.52 -43.97 0.53
C LEU A 22 -7.86 -43.57 1.17
N LYS A 23 -8.80 -42.98 0.41
CA LYS A 23 -10.17 -42.69 0.91
C LYS A 23 -11.24 -43.28 -0.02
N ARG A 24 -11.40 -44.59 0.03
CA ARG A 24 -12.66 -45.30 -0.30
C ARG A 24 -12.80 -46.43 0.72
N VAL A 25 -14.01 -46.59 1.28
CA VAL A 25 -14.38 -47.37 2.49
C VAL A 25 -14.15 -46.52 3.74
N VAL A 26 -15.14 -45.83 4.32
CA VAL A 26 -16.42 -46.32 4.88
C VAL A 26 -17.47 -45.20 4.82
N SER A 27 -18.67 -45.53 4.35
CA SER A 27 -19.90 -44.76 4.52
C SER A 27 -20.86 -45.56 5.43
N PHE A 28 -21.73 -44.83 6.15
CA PHE A 28 -23.11 -45.16 6.59
C PHE A 28 -23.42 -45.03 8.09
N ILE A 29 -24.64 -44.51 8.33
CA ILE A 29 -25.44 -44.37 9.58
C ILE A 29 -25.11 -43.08 10.36
N ALA A 30 -26.02 -42.15 10.68
CA ALA A 30 -27.46 -42.04 10.47
C ALA A 30 -27.88 -40.56 10.49
N ALA A 31 -28.72 -40.20 9.53
CA ALA A 31 -29.66 -39.10 9.64
C ALA A 31 -30.85 -39.58 10.50
N SER A 32 -31.02 -39.02 11.70
CA SER A 32 -32.25 -39.06 12.51
C SER A 32 -32.05 -38.14 13.72
N ILE A 33 -33.04 -37.31 14.02
CA ILE A 33 -33.12 -36.32 15.13
C ILE A 33 -32.61 -34.91 14.74
N MET A 34 -33.28 -34.30 13.76
CA MET A 34 -33.75 -32.92 13.94
C MET A 34 -35.08 -32.99 14.69
N LEU A 35 -35.32 -32.01 15.58
CA LEU A 35 -36.47 -31.76 16.46
C LEU A 35 -36.26 -32.14 17.93
N LEU A 36 -35.57 -31.24 18.65
CA LEU A 36 -35.97 -30.79 20.00
C LEU A 36 -35.19 -29.53 20.35
N SER A 37 -35.82 -28.39 20.06
CA SER A 37 -35.52 -27.10 20.68
C SER A 37 -35.87 -27.16 22.16
N THR A 38 -34.87 -27.19 23.02
CA THR A 38 -35.03 -26.80 24.43
C THR A 38 -33.82 -25.99 24.86
N PHE A 39 -34.10 -24.75 25.27
CA PHE A 39 -33.20 -23.84 25.96
C PHE A 39 -32.29 -24.58 26.96
N GLN A 40 -30.98 -24.52 26.75
CA GLN A 40 -30.02 -24.64 27.83
C GLN A 40 -29.54 -23.24 28.17
N ALA A 41 -29.89 -22.78 29.36
CA ALA A 41 -29.26 -21.62 29.97
C ALA A 41 -27.75 -21.89 30.00
N ALA A 42 -26.98 -21.01 29.38
CA ALA A 42 -25.54 -20.98 29.51
C ALA A 42 -25.21 -20.80 31.00
N LEU A 43 -24.55 -21.79 31.59
CA LEU A 43 -23.83 -21.59 32.84
C LEU A 43 -22.58 -20.80 32.47
N ALA A 44 -22.61 -19.50 32.75
CA ALA A 44 -21.41 -18.68 32.78
C ALA A 44 -20.46 -19.31 33.81
N VAL A 45 -19.30 -19.76 33.35
CA VAL A 45 -18.18 -20.05 34.24
C VAL A 45 -17.68 -18.68 34.70
N ASP A 46 -17.80 -18.40 36.01
CA ASP A 46 -17.22 -17.21 36.62
C ASP A 46 -15.69 -17.29 36.51
N ILE A 47 -15.14 -16.74 35.44
CA ILE A 47 -13.72 -16.40 35.35
C ILE A 47 -13.57 -15.13 36.21
N GLU A 48 -12.90 -15.25 37.36
CA GLU A 48 -12.60 -14.06 38.18
C GLU A 48 -11.81 -13.05 37.34
N PRO A 49 -12.26 -11.78 37.24
CA PRO A 49 -11.57 -10.79 36.44
C PRO A 49 -10.20 -10.48 37.06
N THR A 50 -9.14 -10.75 36.30
CA THR A 50 -7.79 -10.31 36.64
C THR A 50 -7.73 -8.78 36.58
N VAL A 51 -7.63 -8.15 37.75
CA VAL A 51 -7.50 -6.69 37.87
C VAL A 51 -6.01 -6.33 37.86
N ALA A 52 -5.58 -5.55 36.87
CA ALA A 52 -4.24 -5.00 36.79
C ALA A 52 -4.01 -3.92 37.86
N ALA A 53 -2.75 -3.60 38.15
CA ALA A 53 -2.36 -2.64 39.20
C ALA A 53 -2.91 -1.22 39.01
N ASP A 54 -3.40 -0.88 37.82
CA ASP A 54 -4.03 0.39 37.46
C ASP A 54 -5.58 0.37 37.54
N GLY A 55 -6.15 -0.74 38.02
CA GLY A 55 -7.60 -0.95 38.15
C GLY A 55 -8.29 -1.41 36.87
N MET A 56 -7.56 -1.62 35.76
CA MET A 56 -8.14 -2.17 34.53
C MET A 56 -8.35 -3.67 34.63
N ARG A 57 -9.37 -4.17 33.91
CA ARG A 57 -9.60 -5.61 33.66
C ARG A 57 -9.73 -5.85 32.16
N ASN A 58 -9.58 -7.10 31.71
CA ASN A 58 -9.94 -7.46 30.34
C ASN A 58 -11.46 -7.41 30.17
N LEU A 59 -11.95 -6.38 29.49
CA LEU A 59 -13.35 -6.13 29.16
C LEU A 59 -13.87 -7.09 28.08
N ALA A 60 -12.97 -7.68 27.29
CA ALA A 60 -13.33 -8.69 26.28
C ALA A 60 -13.48 -10.09 26.86
N SER A 61 -13.00 -10.35 28.09
CA SER A 61 -13.00 -11.71 28.64
C SER A 61 -14.40 -12.30 28.69
N GLY A 62 -14.59 -13.44 28.02
CA GLY A 62 -15.84 -14.21 27.99
C GLY A 62 -16.98 -13.61 27.15
N ILE A 63 -16.76 -12.51 26.43
CA ILE A 63 -17.80 -11.94 25.55
C ILE A 63 -17.76 -12.61 24.17
N SER A 64 -18.89 -12.66 23.47
CA SER A 64 -18.90 -13.05 22.06
C SER A 64 -18.48 -11.90 21.15
N TYR A 65 -18.00 -12.22 19.95
CA TYR A 65 -17.66 -11.25 18.92
C TYR A 65 -18.08 -11.76 17.53
N SER A 66 -17.98 -10.91 16.50
CA SER A 66 -18.41 -11.27 15.12
C SER A 66 -17.42 -10.84 14.05
N PHE A 67 -17.37 -11.60 12.94
CA PHE A 67 -16.64 -11.23 11.73
C PHE A 67 -17.56 -10.53 10.72
N THR A 68 -17.11 -9.44 10.11
CA THR A 68 -17.72 -8.89 8.89
C THR A 68 -17.06 -9.54 7.67
N HIS A 69 -17.83 -9.92 6.66
CA HIS A 69 -17.39 -10.53 5.39
C HIS A 69 -17.16 -12.05 5.40
N GLN A 70 -16.06 -12.54 5.98
CA GLN A 70 -15.66 -13.94 5.81
C GLN A 70 -15.25 -14.57 7.15
N PRO A 71 -15.83 -15.74 7.51
CA PRO A 71 -15.48 -16.43 8.74
C PRO A 71 -14.05 -16.98 8.68
N PRO A 72 -13.52 -17.48 9.82
CA PRO A 72 -12.30 -18.25 9.87
C PRO A 72 -12.33 -19.49 8.96
N ASP A 73 -11.15 -20.01 8.65
CA ASP A 73 -11.01 -21.22 7.85
C ASP A 73 -11.69 -22.41 8.54
N GLU A 74 -12.38 -23.24 7.77
CA GLU A 74 -13.16 -24.37 8.29
C GLU A 74 -12.31 -25.40 9.06
N ASN A 75 -11.00 -25.46 8.79
CA ASN A 75 -10.08 -26.34 9.51
C ASN A 75 -9.69 -25.79 10.89
N TYR A 76 -9.93 -24.51 11.15
CA TYR A 76 -9.68 -23.82 12.40
C TYR A 76 -10.95 -23.04 12.83
N PRO A 77 -12.05 -23.76 13.12
CA PRO A 77 -13.33 -23.14 13.34
C PRO A 77 -13.32 -22.27 14.59
N ASP A 78 -14.01 -21.14 14.52
CA ASP A 78 -14.30 -20.26 15.65
C ASP A 78 -15.77 -19.87 15.59
N ASP A 79 -16.47 -20.05 16.70
CA ASP A 79 -17.88 -19.71 16.87
C ASP A 79 -18.09 -18.27 17.39
N GLY A 80 -17.02 -17.47 17.44
CA GLY A 80 -17.04 -16.09 17.92
C GLY A 80 -16.78 -16.00 19.42
N THR A 81 -16.08 -16.98 20.00
CA THR A 81 -15.79 -17.02 21.45
C THR A 81 -14.34 -17.31 21.80
N LYS A 82 -13.54 -17.89 20.87
CA LYS A 82 -12.18 -18.34 21.21
C LYS A 82 -11.23 -17.19 21.52
N LEU A 83 -11.27 -16.11 20.73
CA LEU A 83 -10.39 -14.95 20.88
C LEU A 83 -10.55 -14.16 22.19
N THR A 84 -11.39 -14.62 23.10
CA THR A 84 -11.77 -13.94 24.33
C THR A 84 -11.84 -14.89 25.52
N ASP A 85 -11.40 -16.13 25.34
CA ASP A 85 -11.52 -17.18 26.36
C ASP A 85 -10.31 -17.25 27.30
N GLY A 86 -9.28 -16.42 27.06
CA GLY A 86 -8.07 -16.32 27.87
C GLY A 86 -7.04 -17.41 27.60
N LYS A 87 -7.22 -18.23 26.54
CA LYS A 87 -6.28 -19.28 26.16
C LYS A 87 -5.42 -18.83 24.98
N TYR A 88 -4.13 -19.09 25.12
CA TYR A 88 -3.15 -18.85 24.07
C TYR A 88 -2.83 -20.17 23.37
N GLY A 89 -2.60 -20.12 22.07
CA GLY A 89 -2.08 -21.26 21.32
C GLY A 89 -0.60 -21.49 21.58
N ASP A 90 -0.17 -22.75 21.59
CA ASP A 90 1.26 -23.07 21.60
C ASP A 90 1.89 -22.62 20.28
N ALA A 91 2.83 -21.67 20.35
CA ALA A 91 3.53 -21.17 19.18
C ALA A 91 4.33 -22.27 18.45
N ASN A 92 4.69 -23.36 19.14
CA ASN A 92 5.40 -24.49 18.53
C ASN A 92 4.46 -25.55 17.93
N ASP A 93 3.15 -25.44 18.17
CA ASP A 93 2.14 -26.34 17.62
C ASP A 93 1.02 -25.52 16.94
N PHE A 94 1.19 -25.28 15.63
CA PHE A 94 0.16 -24.59 14.85
C PHE A 94 -1.14 -25.40 14.70
N MET A 95 -1.16 -26.68 15.12
CA MET A 95 -2.37 -27.50 15.16
C MET A 95 -3.12 -27.38 16.50
N ASP A 96 -2.60 -26.59 17.46
CA ASP A 96 -3.29 -26.31 18.71
C ASP A 96 -4.69 -25.72 18.43
N PRO A 97 -5.77 -26.32 18.97
CA PRO A 97 -7.14 -25.87 18.71
C PRO A 97 -7.47 -24.47 19.23
N ASN A 98 -6.60 -23.86 20.03
CA ASN A 98 -6.75 -22.47 20.48
C ASN A 98 -6.45 -21.47 19.35
N TRP A 99 -5.79 -21.88 18.26
CA TRP A 99 -5.62 -21.03 17.08
C TRP A 99 -6.89 -20.91 16.26
N THR A 100 -7.23 -19.67 15.90
CA THR A 100 -8.18 -19.31 14.87
C THR A 100 -7.42 -18.83 13.64
N ALA A 101 -7.72 -19.42 12.47
CA ALA A 101 -6.97 -19.15 11.25
C ALA A 101 -7.80 -18.38 10.22
N LEU A 102 -7.18 -17.36 9.65
CA LEU A 102 -7.68 -16.59 8.51
C LEU A 102 -6.82 -16.93 7.30
N LEU A 103 -7.44 -17.22 6.16
CA LEU A 103 -6.74 -17.57 4.93
C LEU A 103 -7.14 -16.63 3.79
N LYS A 104 -6.17 -15.85 3.31
CA LYS A 104 -6.26 -15.07 2.07
C LYS A 104 -7.51 -14.17 1.97
N GLY A 105 -7.59 -13.44 0.86
CA GLY A 105 -8.76 -12.65 0.52
C GLY A 105 -8.78 -11.33 1.29
N LYS A 106 -9.98 -10.84 1.57
CA LYS A 106 -10.23 -9.48 2.03
C LYS A 106 -9.76 -9.24 3.46
N THR A 107 -9.42 -8.01 3.82
CA THR A 107 -9.26 -7.63 5.23
C THR A 107 -10.41 -8.16 6.09
N ARG A 108 -10.08 -8.87 7.17
CA ARG A 108 -11.06 -9.39 8.13
C ARG A 108 -11.30 -8.35 9.21
N GLU A 109 -12.56 -7.97 9.44
CA GLU A 109 -12.89 -7.12 10.58
C GLU A 109 -13.62 -7.90 11.66
N ILE A 110 -13.18 -7.73 12.89
CA ILE A 110 -13.61 -8.47 14.06
C ILE A 110 -14.18 -7.45 15.05
N ILE A 111 -15.46 -7.58 15.36
CA ILE A 111 -16.22 -6.60 16.14
C ILE A 111 -16.56 -7.18 17.51
N PHE A 112 -16.14 -6.46 18.55
CA PHE A 112 -16.39 -6.75 19.96
C PHE A 112 -17.39 -5.73 20.50
N ASP A 113 -18.57 -6.19 20.96
CA ASP A 113 -19.54 -5.38 21.69
C ASP A 113 -19.34 -5.55 23.19
N LEU A 114 -18.86 -4.52 23.87
CA LEU A 114 -18.61 -4.54 25.32
C LEU A 114 -19.92 -4.46 26.14
N GLY A 115 -21.09 -4.41 25.49
CA GLY A 115 -22.43 -4.33 26.07
C GLY A 115 -22.85 -2.91 26.47
N GLU A 116 -21.90 -2.13 26.99
CA GLU A 116 -22.07 -0.72 27.37
C GLU A 116 -20.80 0.07 27.01
N SER A 117 -20.90 1.41 26.97
CA SER A 117 -19.73 2.27 26.76
C SER A 117 -18.81 2.27 27.98
N LYS A 118 -17.54 1.94 27.75
CA LYS A 118 -16.50 1.74 28.78
C LYS A 118 -15.26 2.59 28.50
N SER A 119 -14.45 2.80 29.52
CA SER A 119 -13.16 3.49 29.39
C SER A 119 -12.04 2.49 29.12
N ILE A 120 -11.55 2.46 27.88
CA ILE A 120 -10.57 1.49 27.37
C ILE A 120 -9.18 2.14 27.36
N GLY A 121 -8.21 1.52 28.01
CA GLY A 121 -6.82 1.99 28.08
C GLY A 121 -5.85 1.23 27.18
N LYS A 122 -6.18 -0.02 26.80
CA LYS A 122 -5.30 -0.86 25.99
C LYS A 122 -6.06 -1.89 25.17
N ILE A 123 -5.58 -2.17 23.97
CA ILE A 123 -6.08 -3.22 23.07
C ILE A 123 -4.88 -4.04 22.63
N LYS A 124 -4.98 -5.37 22.74
CA LYS A 124 -3.96 -6.33 22.33
C LYS A 124 -4.58 -7.43 21.47
N SER A 125 -3.90 -7.82 20.40
CA SER A 125 -4.20 -9.04 19.64
C SER A 125 -2.91 -9.80 19.38
N HIS A 126 -2.96 -11.12 19.47
CA HIS A 126 -1.79 -12.00 19.45
C HIS A 126 -1.79 -12.91 18.21
N PHE A 127 -0.67 -13.00 17.51
CA PHE A 127 -0.58 -13.72 16.23
C PHE A 127 0.62 -14.66 16.17
N LEU A 128 0.45 -15.80 15.51
CA LEU A 128 1.53 -16.73 15.21
C LEU A 128 2.33 -16.31 13.98
N TYR A 129 3.65 -16.48 14.05
CA TYR A 129 4.56 -16.51 12.92
C TYR A 129 5.18 -17.90 12.81
N ASN A 130 4.96 -18.59 11.70
CA ASN A 130 5.59 -19.86 11.39
C ASN A 130 5.79 -20.00 9.87
N GLN A 131 6.94 -19.52 9.37
CA GLN A 131 7.26 -19.54 7.95
C GLN A 131 7.32 -20.96 7.36
N GLU A 132 7.74 -21.98 8.13
CA GLU A 132 7.91 -23.34 7.60
C GLU A 132 6.61 -23.93 7.04
N VAL A 133 5.48 -23.49 7.59
CA VAL A 133 4.12 -23.88 7.15
C VAL A 133 3.34 -22.72 6.52
N GLY A 134 4.01 -21.60 6.24
CA GLY A 134 3.44 -20.46 5.53
C GLY A 134 2.46 -19.62 6.36
N ILE A 135 2.60 -19.61 7.69
CA ILE A 135 1.85 -18.76 8.62
C ILE A 135 2.67 -17.49 8.88
N TYR A 136 2.07 -16.34 8.64
CA TYR A 136 2.70 -15.05 8.83
C TYR A 136 1.80 -14.15 9.66
N THR A 137 2.43 -13.18 10.31
CA THR A 137 1.74 -12.08 10.97
C THR A 137 1.06 -11.18 9.93
N PRO A 138 -0.05 -10.51 10.28
CA PRO A 138 -0.71 -9.58 9.38
C PRO A 138 0.22 -8.44 8.93
N GLU A 139 0.15 -8.06 7.65
CA GLU A 139 0.90 -6.88 7.18
C GLU A 139 0.48 -5.62 7.91
N ILE A 140 -0.83 -5.46 8.13
CA ILE A 140 -1.43 -4.33 8.83
C ILE A 140 -2.49 -4.84 9.81
N VAL A 141 -2.41 -4.36 11.05
CA VAL A 141 -3.48 -4.46 12.05
C VAL A 141 -3.98 -3.06 12.38
N SER A 142 -5.28 -2.86 12.27
CA SER A 142 -5.94 -1.58 12.53
C SER A 142 -7.00 -1.70 13.61
N TYR A 143 -6.88 -0.87 14.65
CA TYR A 143 -7.85 -0.79 15.73
C TYR A 143 -8.76 0.41 15.56
N TYR A 144 -10.05 0.20 15.79
CA TYR A 144 -11.09 1.22 15.78
C TYR A 144 -11.98 1.09 17.01
N ALA A 145 -12.63 2.18 17.37
CA ALA A 145 -13.62 2.24 18.44
C ALA A 145 -14.88 2.95 17.98
N SER A 146 -16.03 2.58 18.55
CA SER A 146 -17.32 3.15 18.21
C SER A 146 -18.27 3.16 19.42
N GLU A 147 -19.19 4.12 19.44
CA GLU A 147 -20.32 4.15 20.38
C GLU A 147 -21.54 3.38 19.85
N ASP A 148 -21.69 3.26 18.53
CA ASP A 148 -22.91 2.75 17.88
C ASP A 148 -22.71 1.50 17.01
N GLY A 149 -21.46 1.05 16.83
CA GLY A 149 -21.10 -0.12 16.03
C GLY A 149 -21.19 0.11 14.51
N MET A 150 -21.53 1.33 14.08
CA MET A 150 -21.69 1.69 12.68
C MET A 150 -20.67 2.74 12.24
N ASN A 151 -20.44 3.74 13.08
CA ASN A 151 -19.53 4.86 12.84
C ASN A 151 -18.24 4.65 13.64
N TRP A 152 -17.13 4.47 12.93
CA TRP A 152 -15.86 4.04 13.53
C TRP A 152 -14.85 5.18 13.61
N ALA A 153 -14.18 5.30 14.76
CA ALA A 153 -13.05 6.19 14.95
C ALA A 153 -11.74 5.38 15.00
N PRO A 154 -10.69 5.78 14.28
CA PRO A 154 -9.42 5.06 14.30
C PRO A 154 -8.68 5.26 15.63
N VAL A 155 -8.13 4.16 16.15
CA VAL A 155 -7.36 4.13 17.40
C VAL A 155 -5.87 3.99 17.09
N LYS A 156 -5.47 2.97 16.34
CA LYS A 156 -4.07 2.73 15.97
C LYS A 156 -3.97 1.90 14.70
N TYR A 157 -2.94 2.16 13.90
CA TYR A 157 -2.55 1.37 12.74
C TYR A 157 -1.13 0.86 12.93
N MET A 158 -0.88 -0.42 12.68
CA MET A 158 0.39 -1.09 12.96
C MET A 158 0.80 -1.98 11.81
N ASN A 159 2.06 -1.90 11.38
CA ASN A 159 2.63 -2.89 10.47
C ASN A 159 2.98 -4.18 11.22
N SER A 160 3.19 -5.23 10.44
CA SER A 160 3.87 -6.42 10.92
C SER A 160 5.17 -6.10 11.66
N PRO A 161 5.36 -6.60 12.91
CA PRO A 161 6.59 -6.40 13.67
C PRO A 161 7.78 -7.09 13.01
N VAL A 162 7.51 -8.14 12.22
CA VAL A 162 8.50 -8.87 11.44
C VAL A 162 8.22 -8.72 9.94
N PRO A 163 9.24 -8.53 9.09
CA PRO A 163 8.99 -8.52 7.66
C PRO A 163 8.45 -9.88 7.21
N LEU A 164 7.46 -9.86 6.30
CA LEU A 164 7.00 -11.08 5.67
C LEU A 164 8.14 -11.79 4.96
N TRP A 165 8.02 -13.12 4.82
CA TRP A 165 8.98 -13.95 4.09
C TRP A 165 10.40 -13.96 4.69
N THR A 166 10.56 -13.50 5.94
CA THR A 166 11.87 -13.44 6.62
C THR A 166 12.16 -14.72 7.36
N ASN A 167 13.29 -15.37 7.07
CA ASN A 167 13.67 -16.61 7.74
C ASN A 167 14.10 -16.37 9.21
N ILE A 168 13.11 -16.26 10.10
CA ILE A 168 13.26 -16.13 11.55
C ILE A 168 12.58 -17.31 12.26
N PRO A 169 12.99 -17.64 13.49
CA PRO A 169 12.36 -18.70 14.27
C PRO A 169 10.85 -18.49 14.45
N THR A 170 10.13 -19.60 14.55
CA THR A 170 8.72 -19.61 14.95
C THR A 170 8.55 -18.89 16.28
N ALA A 171 7.60 -17.97 16.32
CA ALA A 171 7.30 -17.15 17.49
C ALA A 171 5.88 -16.60 17.37
N ALA A 172 5.34 -16.09 18.47
CA ALA A 172 4.11 -15.34 18.45
C ALA A 172 4.37 -13.87 18.81
N TYR A 173 3.54 -12.99 18.26
CA TYR A 173 3.74 -11.54 18.26
C TYR A 173 2.49 -10.81 18.71
N ASP A 174 2.67 -9.89 19.65
CA ASP A 174 1.63 -8.98 20.10
C ASP A 174 1.57 -7.71 19.25
N TYR A 175 0.35 -7.32 18.91
CA TYR A 175 0.04 -5.98 18.41
C TYR A 175 -0.67 -5.22 19.53
N VAL A 176 -0.09 -4.12 19.97
CA VAL A 176 -0.57 -3.40 21.16
C VAL A 176 -0.83 -1.95 20.83
N TRP A 177 -2.02 -1.47 21.15
CA TRP A 177 -2.24 -0.06 21.46
C TRP A 177 -2.33 0.09 22.97
N ASP A 178 -1.48 0.93 23.54
CA ASP A 178 -1.49 1.29 24.96
C ASP A 178 -1.56 2.81 25.07
N ALA A 179 -2.67 3.34 25.59
CA ALA A 179 -2.85 4.78 25.72
C ALA A 179 -1.79 5.47 26.58
N ALA A 180 -1.11 4.75 27.48
CA ALA A 180 0.00 5.30 28.26
C ALA A 180 1.27 5.51 27.43
N VAL A 181 1.48 4.68 26.39
CA VAL A 181 2.67 4.71 25.52
C VAL A 181 2.38 5.48 24.24
N ASP A 182 1.30 5.11 23.56
CA ASP A 182 0.89 5.60 22.24
C ASP A 182 0.07 6.89 22.31
N ARG A 183 -0.48 7.20 23.49
CA ARG A 183 -1.48 8.26 23.71
C ARG A 183 -2.81 7.97 23.01
N VAL A 184 -3.84 8.71 23.42
CA VAL A 184 -5.13 8.70 22.72
C VAL A 184 -5.04 9.59 21.47
N PRO A 185 -5.56 9.16 20.30
CA PRO A 185 -5.52 9.94 19.06
C PRO A 185 -6.04 11.37 19.21
N HIS A 186 -5.44 12.30 18.44
CA HIS A 186 -5.83 13.72 18.42
C HIS A 186 -7.34 13.87 18.13
N PRO A 187 -8.06 14.80 18.80
CA PRO A 187 -7.57 15.95 19.59
C PRO A 187 -7.32 15.71 21.08
N SER A 188 -7.39 14.48 21.59
CA SER A 188 -7.40 14.23 23.03
C SER A 188 -6.03 14.04 23.66
N SER A 189 -5.08 14.94 23.39
CA SER A 189 -3.66 14.77 23.81
C SER A 189 -3.42 14.63 25.32
N GLN A 190 -4.43 14.92 26.16
CA GLN A 190 -4.40 14.72 27.62
C GLN A 190 -5.19 13.50 28.12
N ALA A 191 -6.00 12.88 27.26
CA ALA A 191 -6.75 11.69 27.65
C ALA A 191 -5.81 10.49 27.77
N LYS A 192 -6.15 9.58 28.69
CA LYS A 192 -5.41 8.35 28.95
C LYS A 192 -6.22 7.09 28.61
N LYS A 193 -7.47 7.25 28.20
CA LYS A 193 -8.37 6.19 27.79
C LYS A 193 -9.28 6.69 26.67
N ILE A 194 -9.73 5.79 25.80
CA ILE A 194 -10.86 6.06 24.92
C ILE A 194 -12.16 5.67 25.63
N TYR A 195 -13.25 6.35 25.31
CA TYR A 195 -14.60 5.97 25.75
C TYR A 195 -15.37 5.45 24.54
N ALA A 196 -15.78 4.19 24.59
CA ALA A 196 -16.45 3.49 23.48
C ALA A 196 -17.19 2.25 23.99
N ARG A 197 -18.21 1.80 23.24
CA ARG A 197 -18.90 0.52 23.47
C ARG A 197 -18.34 -0.60 22.61
N TYR A 198 -17.98 -0.30 21.37
CA TYR A 198 -17.53 -1.28 20.40
C TYR A 198 -16.04 -1.08 20.10
N VAL A 199 -15.34 -2.19 19.91
CA VAL A 199 -13.98 -2.23 19.37
C VAL A 199 -13.99 -3.06 18.10
N LYS A 200 -13.30 -2.58 17.06
CA LYS A 200 -13.10 -3.32 15.81
C LYS A 200 -11.62 -3.48 15.55
N ILE A 201 -11.23 -4.71 15.23
CA ILE A 201 -9.87 -5.05 14.79
C ILE A 201 -9.96 -5.48 13.33
N ALA A 202 -9.28 -4.74 12.45
CA ALA A 202 -9.16 -5.08 11.03
C ALA A 202 -7.77 -5.66 10.74
N VAL A 203 -7.73 -6.82 10.10
CA VAL A 203 -6.54 -7.65 9.89
C VAL A 203 -6.38 -7.96 8.40
N THR A 204 -5.25 -7.57 7.80
CA THR A 204 -4.94 -7.94 6.42
C THR A 204 -4.49 -9.40 6.31
N THR A 205 -4.93 -10.08 5.26
CA THR A 205 -4.73 -11.53 5.09
C THR A 205 -4.10 -11.86 3.74
N GLU A 206 -2.78 -11.81 3.64
CA GLU A 206 -2.08 -12.20 2.41
C GLU A 206 -2.02 -13.73 2.21
N ILE A 207 -1.79 -14.47 3.29
CA ILE A 207 -1.76 -15.94 3.30
C ILE A 207 -2.44 -16.44 4.59
N TRP A 208 -1.87 -17.41 5.30
CA TRP A 208 -2.33 -17.85 6.60
C TRP A 208 -1.95 -16.83 7.66
N VAL A 209 -2.95 -16.36 8.39
CA VAL A 209 -2.82 -15.51 9.56
C VAL A 209 -3.52 -16.22 10.71
N PHE A 210 -2.77 -16.53 11.77
CA PHE A 210 -3.27 -17.28 12.92
C PHE A 210 -3.29 -16.35 14.14
N MET A 211 -4.41 -16.36 14.86
CA MET A 211 -4.66 -15.54 16.04
C MET A 211 -5.40 -16.38 17.08
N ASP A 212 -5.13 -16.16 18.36
CA ASP A 212 -5.67 -16.96 19.47
C ASP A 212 -6.38 -16.11 20.52
N GLU A 213 -5.90 -14.89 20.82
CA GLU A 213 -6.47 -14.05 21.88
C GLU A 213 -6.48 -12.55 21.52
N VAL A 214 -7.57 -11.89 21.91
CA VAL A 214 -7.77 -10.44 21.89
C VAL A 214 -8.14 -9.97 23.29
N GLU A 215 -7.36 -9.03 23.80
CA GLU A 215 -7.61 -8.43 25.12
C GLU A 215 -7.93 -6.94 24.98
N ILE A 216 -9.03 -6.51 25.60
CA ILE A 216 -9.45 -5.10 25.64
C ILE A 216 -9.43 -4.66 27.11
N TRP A 217 -8.36 -4.00 27.53
CA TRP A 217 -8.18 -3.62 28.93
C TRP A 217 -8.77 -2.24 29.22
N GLY A 218 -9.60 -2.17 30.25
CA GLY A 218 -10.26 -0.94 30.66
C GLY A 218 -11.07 -1.06 31.94
N VAL A 219 -11.95 -0.09 32.17
CA VAL A 219 -12.85 -0.03 33.33
C VAL A 219 -14.28 0.25 32.89
N ASP A 220 -15.23 -0.22 33.68
CA ASP A 220 -16.65 0.04 33.46
C ASP A 220 -17.00 1.53 33.68
N GLY A 221 -17.92 2.04 32.87
CA GLY A 221 -18.33 3.44 32.90
C GLY A 221 -17.29 4.39 32.31
N LYS A 222 -17.56 5.70 32.43
CA LYS A 222 -16.69 6.77 31.93
C LYS A 222 -15.81 7.34 33.04
N THR A 223 -14.49 7.24 32.89
CA THR A 223 -13.55 7.92 33.79
C THR A 223 -13.28 9.36 33.36
N ALA A 224 -12.80 10.18 34.29
CA ALA A 224 -12.48 11.59 34.04
C ALA A 224 -11.36 11.79 32.99
N ASP A 225 -10.49 10.79 32.80
CA ASP A 225 -9.39 10.78 31.84
C ASP A 225 -9.74 10.07 30.51
N ALA A 226 -11.01 9.72 30.30
CA ALA A 226 -11.47 9.06 29.07
C ALA A 226 -12.07 10.04 28.06
N TYR A 227 -11.78 9.81 26.78
CA TYR A 227 -12.27 10.62 25.67
C TYR A 227 -13.04 9.80 24.64
N ALA A 228 -14.25 10.24 24.29
CA ALA A 228 -15.02 9.64 23.20
C ALA A 228 -14.47 10.13 21.86
N LEU A 229 -13.82 9.23 21.12
CA LEU A 229 -13.26 9.57 19.81
C LEU A 229 -14.37 9.93 18.84
N ARG A 230 -14.06 10.85 17.92
CA ARG A 230 -14.99 11.23 16.85
C ARG A 230 -14.86 10.24 15.70
N PRO A 231 -15.97 9.61 15.26
CA PRO A 231 -15.94 8.80 14.05
C PRO A 231 -15.44 9.61 12.85
N VAL A 232 -14.77 8.92 11.93
CA VAL A 232 -14.33 9.49 10.67
C VAL A 232 -15.05 8.79 9.53
N THR A 233 -15.48 9.55 8.53
CA THR A 233 -15.94 8.96 7.28
C THR A 233 -14.69 8.63 6.46
N SER A 234 -14.40 7.34 6.31
CA SER A 234 -13.32 6.88 5.44
C SER A 234 -13.56 7.34 4.01
N SER A 235 -12.55 7.90 3.37
CA SER A 235 -12.58 8.35 1.98
C SER A 235 -11.20 8.22 1.37
N TYR A 236 -11.14 8.03 0.06
CA TYR A 236 -9.88 8.12 -0.68
C TYR A 236 -9.21 9.47 -0.48
N LEU A 237 -7.90 9.54 -0.78
CA LEU A 237 -7.25 10.81 -1.07
C LEU A 237 -7.94 11.42 -2.28
N LYS A 238 -8.62 12.54 -2.08
CA LYS A 238 -9.28 13.26 -3.17
C LYS A 238 -8.28 14.17 -3.89
N PRO A 239 -8.39 14.32 -5.21
CA PRO A 239 -7.71 15.36 -5.96
C PRO A 239 -7.98 16.74 -5.35
N GLY A 240 -6.92 17.52 -5.12
CA GLY A 240 -7.03 18.79 -4.42
C GLY A 240 -5.68 19.33 -3.96
N ASN A 241 -5.67 20.13 -2.90
CA ASN A 241 -4.44 20.78 -2.42
C ASN A 241 -3.28 19.79 -2.16
N ASP A 242 -3.57 18.63 -1.59
CA ASP A 242 -2.54 17.66 -1.21
C ASP A 242 -1.94 16.95 -2.45
N THR A 243 -2.68 16.88 -3.56
CA THR A 243 -2.20 16.35 -4.86
C THR A 243 -1.71 17.45 -5.82
N ALA A 244 -1.58 18.71 -5.35
CA ALA A 244 -1.39 19.88 -6.19
C ALA A 244 -2.46 20.02 -7.31
N GLY A 245 -3.66 19.48 -7.07
CA GLY A 245 -4.77 19.46 -8.00
C GLY A 245 -4.60 18.45 -9.13
N ILE A 246 -3.69 17.48 -9.02
CA ILE A 246 -3.63 16.32 -9.93
C ILE A 246 -4.78 15.37 -9.60
N HIS A 247 -5.52 14.95 -10.62
CA HIS A 247 -6.48 13.84 -10.55
C HIS A 247 -5.81 12.55 -11.01
N ASP A 248 -5.17 12.57 -12.18
CA ASP A 248 -4.66 11.41 -12.89
C ASP A 248 -3.16 11.58 -13.21
N LEU A 249 -2.31 10.94 -12.39
CA LEU A 249 -0.86 10.97 -12.48
C LEU A 249 -0.35 9.74 -13.25
N TRP A 250 0.09 9.92 -14.50
CA TRP A 250 0.75 8.80 -15.20
C TRP A 250 2.24 8.71 -14.85
N LEU A 251 2.74 7.48 -14.69
CA LEU A 251 4.14 7.20 -14.42
C LEU A 251 4.91 7.10 -15.74
N MET A 252 5.70 8.13 -16.02
CA MET A 252 6.56 8.26 -17.18
C MET A 252 7.94 7.67 -16.87
N TYR A 253 8.07 6.35 -17.07
CA TYR A 253 9.34 5.66 -16.93
C TYR A 253 10.32 6.12 -18.01
N ASN A 254 11.38 6.83 -17.61
CA ASN A 254 12.34 7.47 -18.53
C ASN A 254 13.80 7.07 -18.24
N SER A 255 14.07 5.95 -17.58
CA SER A 255 15.42 5.35 -17.55
C SER A 255 15.79 4.67 -18.88
N MET A 256 16.96 4.04 -18.95
CA MET A 256 17.32 3.19 -20.09
C MET A 256 16.50 1.91 -20.08
N TYR A 257 15.88 1.60 -21.22
CA TYR A 257 15.17 0.36 -21.49
C TYR A 257 15.58 -0.15 -22.87
N GLY A 258 15.38 -1.45 -23.13
CA GLY A 258 15.65 -2.04 -24.45
C GLY A 258 14.93 -1.26 -25.56
N ASN A 259 15.55 -1.18 -26.73
CA ASN A 259 15.03 -0.47 -27.91
C ASN A 259 14.70 1.02 -27.66
N ASP A 260 15.42 1.67 -26.75
CA ASP A 260 15.25 3.10 -26.45
C ASP A 260 13.81 3.47 -26.03
N ARG A 261 13.06 2.53 -25.44
CA ARG A 261 11.66 2.74 -25.03
C ARG A 261 11.51 3.93 -24.07
N GLY A 262 12.46 4.12 -23.15
CA GLY A 262 12.50 5.26 -22.22
C GLY A 262 13.05 6.57 -22.79
N ASN A 263 13.36 6.63 -24.09
CA ASN A 263 13.59 7.90 -24.80
C ASN A 263 12.25 8.40 -25.33
N TRP A 264 11.72 9.41 -24.65
CA TRP A 264 10.43 9.99 -24.96
C TRP A 264 10.57 11.13 -25.96
N THR A 265 9.91 10.99 -27.10
CA THR A 265 9.74 12.07 -28.08
C THR A 265 8.34 12.64 -27.97
N LYS A 266 8.14 13.85 -28.51
CA LYS A 266 6.83 14.49 -28.63
C LYS A 266 5.76 13.54 -29.18
N GLU A 267 6.08 12.76 -30.21
CA GLU A 267 5.14 11.83 -30.87
C GLU A 267 4.77 10.64 -29.97
N LYS A 268 5.70 10.15 -29.14
CA LYS A 268 5.42 9.10 -28.15
C LYS A 268 4.59 9.64 -26.97
N LEU A 269 4.74 10.92 -26.65
CA LEU A 269 4.04 11.56 -25.53
C LEU A 269 2.61 11.98 -25.87
N MET A 270 2.29 12.17 -27.15
CA MET A 270 0.95 12.61 -27.58
C MET A 270 -0.22 11.79 -27.00
N PRO A 271 -0.20 10.44 -26.99
CA PRO A 271 -1.29 9.64 -26.42
C PRO A 271 -1.42 9.71 -24.88
N TYR A 272 -0.39 10.19 -24.17
CA TYR A 272 -0.44 10.43 -22.71
C TYR A 272 -0.85 11.87 -22.38
N VAL A 273 -0.49 12.82 -23.23
CA VAL A 273 -0.92 14.22 -23.10
C VAL A 273 -2.39 14.38 -23.52
N SER A 274 -2.80 13.69 -24.58
CA SER A 274 -4.12 13.78 -25.18
C SER A 274 -4.67 12.42 -25.57
N TYR A 275 -5.99 12.26 -25.52
CA TYR A 275 -6.66 11.16 -26.21
C TYR A 275 -6.55 11.38 -27.71
N VAL A 276 -6.03 10.41 -28.45
CA VAL A 276 -5.89 10.49 -29.91
C VAL A 276 -6.81 9.51 -30.64
N ASP A 277 -7.28 9.89 -31.82
CA ASP A 277 -8.05 9.00 -32.70
C ASP A 277 -7.14 7.93 -33.38
N ASN A 278 -7.70 7.16 -34.32
CA ASN A 278 -6.93 6.15 -35.08
C ASN A 278 -5.89 6.77 -36.04
N ASN A 279 -5.97 8.07 -36.32
CA ASN A 279 -4.99 8.80 -37.13
C ASN A 279 -3.90 9.46 -36.27
N GLY A 280 -3.98 9.33 -34.94
CA GLY A 280 -3.06 10.00 -34.01
C GLY A 280 -3.41 11.48 -33.77
N GLU A 281 -4.61 11.92 -34.15
CA GLU A 281 -5.05 13.30 -33.95
C GLU A 281 -5.66 13.50 -32.56
N PRO A 282 -5.17 14.47 -31.76
CA PRO A 282 -5.75 14.81 -30.46
C PRO A 282 -7.24 15.16 -30.51
N GLN A 283 -8.02 14.54 -29.64
CA GLN A 283 -9.46 14.71 -29.51
C GLN A 283 -9.88 15.31 -28.14
N ASP A 284 -9.12 15.04 -27.09
CA ASP A 284 -9.34 15.54 -25.73
C ASP A 284 -8.04 15.45 -24.90
N TRP A 285 -7.97 16.10 -23.75
CA TRP A 285 -6.89 15.92 -22.78
C TRP A 285 -6.97 14.54 -22.13
N MET A 286 -5.82 13.91 -21.87
CA MET A 286 -5.73 12.59 -21.22
C MET A 286 -5.40 12.74 -19.74
N TYR A 287 -4.11 12.75 -19.37
CA TYR A 287 -3.66 12.92 -17.99
C TYR A 287 -3.45 14.39 -17.63
N ASP A 288 -3.64 14.77 -16.36
CA ASP A 288 -3.41 16.14 -15.87
C ASP A 288 -2.14 16.29 -15.02
N GLY A 289 -1.45 15.18 -14.74
CA GLY A 289 -0.13 15.15 -14.14
C GLY A 289 0.75 14.01 -14.67
N THR A 290 2.07 14.21 -14.62
CA THR A 290 3.06 13.18 -14.94
C THR A 290 4.12 13.04 -13.85
N LEU A 291 4.53 11.82 -13.56
CA LEU A 291 5.67 11.50 -12.71
C LEU A 291 6.83 10.99 -13.57
N LEU A 292 7.94 11.72 -13.61
CA LEU A 292 9.18 11.27 -14.26
C LEU A 292 10.03 10.48 -13.27
N LEU A 293 10.24 9.20 -13.58
CA LEU A 293 10.99 8.26 -12.76
C LEU A 293 11.74 7.22 -13.60
N GLY A 294 12.74 6.59 -13.01
CA GLY A 294 13.49 5.52 -13.65
C GLY A 294 13.94 4.49 -12.62
N ILE A 295 13.85 3.21 -12.96
CA ILE A 295 14.29 2.12 -12.06
C ILE A 295 15.77 1.88 -12.25
N ARG A 296 16.22 1.67 -13.50
CA ARG A 296 17.57 1.20 -13.81
C ARG A 296 18.50 2.32 -14.22
N THR A 297 19.76 2.21 -13.81
CA THR A 297 20.84 3.10 -14.27
C THR A 297 21.21 2.82 -15.72
N ALA A 298 21.96 3.73 -16.34
CA ALA A 298 22.30 3.66 -17.76
C ALA A 298 23.02 2.36 -18.18
N ASP A 299 23.83 1.82 -17.27
CA ASP A 299 24.59 0.59 -17.42
C ASP A 299 23.82 -0.68 -17.01
N TYR A 300 22.56 -0.53 -16.56
CA TYR A 300 21.70 -1.58 -16.01
C TYR A 300 22.28 -2.29 -14.78
N GLN A 301 23.31 -1.74 -14.13
CA GLN A 301 23.99 -2.38 -13.00
C GLN A 301 23.39 -2.00 -11.65
N ARG A 302 22.71 -0.86 -11.56
CA ARG A 302 22.18 -0.29 -10.32
C ARG A 302 20.72 0.12 -10.47
N ASP A 303 20.12 0.43 -9.33
CA ASP A 303 18.72 0.76 -9.19
C ASP A 303 18.55 2.08 -8.41
N PHE A 304 17.79 3.03 -8.95
CA PHE A 304 17.56 4.33 -8.32
C PHE A 304 16.74 4.27 -7.03
N GLY A 305 16.01 3.17 -6.79
CA GLY A 305 15.34 2.90 -5.52
C GLY A 305 16.22 2.21 -4.48
N ILE A 306 17.45 1.80 -4.83
CA ILE A 306 18.28 0.93 -3.95
C ILE A 306 19.72 1.43 -3.83
N ASN A 307 20.49 1.47 -4.92
CA ASN A 307 21.95 1.56 -4.87
C ASN A 307 22.61 2.43 -5.95
N ALA A 308 21.85 3.29 -6.65
CA ALA A 308 22.40 4.24 -7.62
C ALA A 308 23.32 5.27 -6.95
N VAL A 309 24.45 5.56 -7.59
CA VAL A 309 25.49 6.48 -7.08
C VAL A 309 25.40 7.85 -7.77
N LEU A 310 26.19 8.81 -7.32
CA LEU A 310 26.15 10.21 -7.78
C LEU A 310 26.25 10.36 -9.30
N ASP A 311 27.10 9.58 -9.96
CA ASP A 311 27.24 9.66 -11.42
C ASP A 311 25.98 9.18 -12.17
N ASP A 312 25.24 8.23 -11.60
CA ASP A 312 23.94 7.82 -12.14
C ASP A 312 22.90 8.94 -11.97
N TRP A 313 22.93 9.62 -10.83
CA TRP A 313 22.03 10.73 -10.55
C TRP A 313 22.28 11.90 -11.50
N LYS A 314 23.57 12.22 -11.74
CA LYS A 314 23.99 13.22 -12.73
C LYS A 314 23.51 12.83 -14.14
N TRP A 315 23.75 11.58 -14.54
CA TRP A 315 23.31 11.07 -15.84
C TRP A 315 21.79 11.20 -16.03
N TYR A 316 21.01 10.81 -15.01
CA TYR A 316 19.54 10.87 -15.09
C TYR A 316 19.05 12.31 -15.24
N LEU A 317 19.59 13.23 -14.44
CA LEU A 317 19.29 14.66 -14.54
C LEU A 317 19.67 15.22 -15.92
N ASP A 318 20.82 14.83 -16.48
CA ASP A 318 21.26 15.29 -17.79
C ASP A 318 20.41 14.74 -18.93
N LYS A 319 20.00 13.46 -18.87
CA LYS A 319 19.05 12.88 -19.83
C LYS A 319 17.72 13.64 -19.84
N MET A 320 17.17 13.90 -18.67
CA MET A 320 15.86 14.51 -18.51
C MET A 320 15.83 15.99 -18.92
N PHE A 321 16.86 16.77 -18.54
CA PHE A 321 16.88 18.23 -18.72
C PHE A 321 17.66 18.74 -19.94
N LYS A 322 18.41 17.91 -20.67
CA LYS A 322 19.11 18.37 -21.88
C LYS A 322 18.13 18.95 -22.92
N PRO A 323 18.57 19.85 -23.81
CA PRO A 323 17.79 20.22 -24.98
C PRO A 323 17.40 18.99 -25.80
N GLY A 324 16.12 18.85 -26.16
CA GLY A 324 15.58 17.64 -26.79
C GLY A 324 15.55 16.40 -25.86
N GLY A 325 15.69 16.60 -24.55
CA GLY A 325 15.45 15.58 -23.53
C GLY A 325 13.98 15.49 -23.14
N ASP A 326 13.67 14.60 -22.19
CA ASP A 326 12.30 14.19 -21.86
C ASP A 326 11.36 15.38 -21.54
N LEU A 327 11.82 16.36 -20.75
CA LEU A 327 11.00 17.54 -20.40
C LEU A 327 10.83 18.51 -21.57
N SER A 328 11.82 18.60 -22.47
CA SER A 328 11.72 19.42 -23.69
C SER A 328 10.67 18.84 -24.63
N GLU A 329 10.68 17.52 -24.79
CA GLU A 329 9.75 16.77 -25.64
C GLU A 329 8.33 16.79 -25.06
N LEU A 330 8.20 16.69 -23.74
CA LEU A 330 6.91 16.84 -23.05
C LEU A 330 6.34 18.25 -23.22
N ASN A 331 7.14 19.29 -23.04
CA ASN A 331 6.70 20.67 -23.26
C ASN A 331 6.21 20.88 -24.71
N ALA A 332 6.90 20.29 -25.68
CA ALA A 332 6.51 20.34 -27.09
C ALA A 332 5.19 19.58 -27.35
N ALA A 333 4.99 18.42 -26.72
CA ALA A 333 3.76 17.63 -26.86
C ALA A 333 2.54 18.38 -26.30
N VAL A 334 2.66 18.95 -25.10
CA VAL A 334 1.59 19.76 -24.48
C VAL A 334 1.30 21.01 -25.32
N THR A 335 2.33 21.64 -25.90
CA THR A 335 2.14 22.78 -26.81
C THR A 335 1.33 22.38 -28.04
N GLU A 336 1.69 21.28 -28.70
CA GLU A 336 1.01 20.83 -29.91
C GLU A 336 -0.43 20.39 -29.64
N ALA A 337 -0.64 19.59 -28.58
CA ALA A 337 -1.99 19.19 -28.16
C ALA A 337 -2.86 20.41 -27.84
N GLY A 338 -2.34 21.38 -27.08
CA GLY A 338 -3.07 22.60 -26.72
C GLY A 338 -3.46 23.43 -27.95
N ASN A 339 -2.61 23.51 -28.97
CA ASN A 339 -2.95 24.17 -30.22
C ASN A 339 -4.05 23.42 -31.00
N LYS A 340 -3.97 22.08 -31.08
CA LYS A 340 -4.98 21.27 -31.78
C LYS A 340 -6.33 21.25 -31.06
N LEU A 341 -6.32 21.29 -29.73
CA LEU A 341 -7.51 21.30 -28.87
C LEU A 341 -8.07 22.70 -28.59
N ASN A 342 -7.49 23.76 -29.16
CA ASN A 342 -7.85 25.16 -28.90
C ASN A 342 -7.74 25.59 -27.42
N ASP A 343 -6.83 24.98 -26.67
CA ASP A 343 -6.45 25.35 -25.30
C ASP A 343 -4.94 25.60 -25.23
N SER A 344 -4.50 26.65 -25.93
CA SER A 344 -3.10 27.03 -26.05
C SER A 344 -2.50 27.60 -24.75
N HIS A 345 -3.19 27.53 -23.61
CA HIS A 345 -2.69 27.95 -22.30
C HIS A 345 -2.61 26.80 -21.29
N HIS A 346 -3.01 25.60 -21.70
CA HIS A 346 -2.91 24.39 -20.90
C HIS A 346 -1.49 24.16 -20.37
N LYS A 347 -1.41 23.62 -19.15
CA LYS A 347 -0.17 23.21 -18.52
C LYS A 347 -0.30 21.82 -17.92
N MET A 348 0.70 20.99 -18.16
CA MET A 348 0.85 19.68 -17.53
C MET A 348 1.59 19.83 -16.20
N LYS A 349 1.05 19.23 -15.13
CA LYS A 349 1.73 19.18 -13.84
C LYS A 349 2.81 18.10 -13.85
N VAL A 350 3.96 18.39 -13.28
CA VAL A 350 5.15 17.54 -13.29
C VAL A 350 5.58 17.23 -11.87
N VAL A 351 5.82 15.94 -11.62
CA VAL A 351 6.44 15.38 -10.41
C VAL A 351 7.73 14.68 -10.84
N ILE A 352 8.82 14.87 -10.09
CA ILE A 352 10.13 14.27 -10.40
C ILE A 352 10.59 13.38 -9.24
N MET A 353 11.08 12.18 -9.53
CA MET A 353 11.60 11.28 -8.50
C MET A 353 12.77 11.89 -7.70
N ILE A 354 12.88 11.55 -6.44
CA ILE A 354 14.07 11.64 -5.58
C ILE A 354 14.58 10.21 -5.48
N PRO A 355 15.75 9.88 -6.08
CA PRO A 355 16.34 8.56 -5.91
C PRO A 355 16.64 8.25 -4.44
N ASN A 356 16.59 6.99 -4.06
CA ASN A 356 16.84 6.57 -2.69
C ASN A 356 18.35 6.60 -2.38
N PRO A 357 18.82 7.43 -1.42
CA PRO A 357 20.17 7.32 -0.89
C PRO A 357 20.22 6.12 0.07
N GLY A 358 20.25 4.89 -0.44
CA GLY A 358 20.12 3.67 0.36
C GLY A 358 21.25 3.48 1.38
N GLU A 359 20.91 2.95 2.56
CA GLU A 359 21.85 2.69 3.68
C GLU A 359 22.86 1.55 3.39
N THR A 360 22.87 1.01 2.16
CA THR A 360 23.85 0.02 1.69
C THR A 360 24.94 0.61 0.80
N ILE A 361 24.90 1.92 0.54
CA ILE A 361 25.84 2.60 -0.37
C ILE A 361 27.03 3.14 0.43
N SER A 362 28.19 2.49 0.34
CA SER A 362 29.40 2.91 1.06
C SER A 362 30.27 3.92 0.30
N ASN A 363 30.02 4.11 -1.00
CA ASN A 363 30.76 5.03 -1.87
C ASN A 363 29.81 5.69 -2.86
N PHE A 364 29.05 6.69 -2.41
CA PHE A 364 28.06 7.39 -3.23
C PHE A 364 28.68 8.35 -4.24
N GLY A 365 29.76 9.02 -3.87
CA GLY A 365 30.37 10.13 -4.59
C GLY A 365 30.40 11.39 -3.73
N ASP A 366 31.30 12.31 -4.07
CA ASP A 366 31.49 13.59 -3.39
C ASP A 366 30.50 14.64 -3.94
N VAL A 367 29.53 15.04 -3.11
CA VAL A 367 28.45 15.97 -3.51
C VAL A 367 28.75 17.42 -3.20
N ASP A 368 29.63 17.71 -2.24
CA ASP A 368 29.96 19.06 -1.78
C ASP A 368 31.37 19.54 -2.17
N GLY A 369 32.16 18.66 -2.80
CA GLY A 369 33.48 18.96 -3.35
C GLY A 369 34.60 18.95 -2.31
N ASP A 370 34.39 18.33 -1.14
CA ASP A 370 35.39 18.26 -0.08
C ASP A 370 36.48 17.19 -0.33
N GLY A 371 36.35 16.42 -1.41
CA GLY A 371 37.25 15.34 -1.81
C GLY A 371 36.93 13.98 -1.16
N ILE A 372 35.86 13.89 -0.36
CA ILE A 372 35.43 12.69 0.35
C ILE A 372 34.09 12.22 -0.23
N SER A 373 34.05 10.95 -0.58
CA SER A 373 32.81 10.32 -1.05
C SER A 373 31.87 10.06 0.11
N GLU A 374 30.58 10.32 -0.09
CA GLU A 374 29.60 10.08 0.95
C GLU A 374 29.35 8.58 1.18
N ASN A 375 29.52 8.15 2.43
CA ASN A 375 29.19 6.80 2.88
C ASN A 375 27.86 6.83 3.65
N PHE A 376 26.87 6.08 3.19
CA PHE A 376 25.54 6.00 3.79
C PHE A 376 25.35 4.80 4.73
N VAL A 377 26.34 3.94 4.89
CA VAL A 377 26.23 2.71 5.67
C VAL A 377 26.38 3.00 7.17
N PRO A 378 25.33 2.83 8.00
CA PRO A 378 25.39 3.16 9.42
C PRO A 378 26.44 2.36 10.20
N SER A 379 26.70 1.11 9.81
CA SER A 379 27.74 0.28 10.44
C SER A 379 29.17 0.75 10.15
N ASP A 380 29.37 1.52 9.09
CA ASP A 380 30.70 1.97 8.68
C ASP A 380 31.07 3.31 9.33
N VAL A 381 30.12 4.26 9.34
CA VAL A 381 30.36 5.66 9.75
C VAL A 381 29.56 6.09 10.99
N GLY A 382 28.68 5.24 11.50
CA GLY A 382 27.74 5.57 12.56
C GLY A 382 26.43 6.17 12.02
N ALA A 383 25.32 5.93 12.74
CA ALA A 383 23.97 6.30 12.30
C ALA A 383 23.78 7.81 12.06
N GLU A 384 24.38 8.67 12.89
CA GLU A 384 24.26 10.13 12.75
C GLU A 384 25.02 10.65 11.53
N GLN A 385 26.23 10.12 11.28
CA GLN A 385 27.03 10.51 10.11
C GLN A 385 26.40 9.97 8.82
N SER A 386 25.95 8.71 8.80
CA SER A 386 25.19 8.14 7.68
C SER A 386 23.98 9.03 7.36
N PHE A 387 23.16 9.37 8.35
CA PHE A 387 22.02 10.27 8.15
C PHE A 387 22.43 11.64 7.61
N THR A 388 23.53 12.22 8.11
CA THR A 388 24.05 13.51 7.63
C THR A 388 24.50 13.44 6.17
N ASN A 389 25.23 12.40 5.80
CA ASN A 389 25.69 12.15 4.43
C ASN A 389 24.50 11.99 3.47
N ARG A 390 23.48 11.23 3.86
CA ARG A 390 22.25 11.03 3.07
C ARG A 390 21.49 12.35 2.86
N LYS A 391 21.44 13.23 3.86
CA LYS A 391 20.86 14.59 3.70
C LYS A 391 21.59 15.41 2.65
N LYS A 392 22.94 15.38 2.63
CA LYS A 392 23.73 16.09 1.60
C LYS A 392 23.33 15.65 0.19
N ALA A 393 23.13 14.36 -0.03
CA ALA A 393 22.71 13.82 -1.32
C ALA A 393 21.30 14.31 -1.71
N VAL A 394 20.34 14.27 -0.78
CA VAL A 394 18.97 14.79 -1.00
C VAL A 394 19.00 16.28 -1.33
N ASP A 395 19.75 17.08 -0.55
CA ASP A 395 19.91 18.52 -0.78
C ASP A 395 20.49 18.79 -2.19
N TRP A 396 21.58 18.12 -2.52
CA TRP A 396 22.24 18.23 -3.82
C TRP A 396 21.27 17.93 -4.96
N TYR A 397 20.53 16.81 -4.89
CA TYR A 397 19.61 16.41 -5.96
C TYR A 397 18.48 17.42 -6.13
N LEU A 398 17.84 17.83 -5.03
CA LEU A 398 16.76 18.80 -5.06
C LEU A 398 17.23 20.17 -5.61
N ASP A 399 18.46 20.58 -5.31
CA ASP A 399 19.05 21.82 -5.85
C ASP A 399 19.39 21.70 -7.34
N GLN A 400 19.87 20.55 -7.80
CA GLN A 400 20.09 20.29 -9.22
C GLN A 400 18.79 20.32 -10.01
N VAL A 401 17.73 19.65 -9.53
CA VAL A 401 16.40 19.69 -10.17
C VAL A 401 15.91 21.12 -10.29
N ARG A 402 15.95 21.91 -9.20
CA ARG A 402 15.52 23.31 -9.21
C ARG A 402 16.32 24.14 -10.22
N THR A 403 17.64 24.02 -10.20
CA THR A 403 18.53 24.78 -11.07
C THR A 403 18.28 24.46 -12.55
N LYS A 404 18.20 23.17 -12.88
CA LYS A 404 17.96 22.72 -14.25
C LYS A 404 16.54 23.05 -14.72
N TRP A 405 15.53 22.99 -13.84
CA TRP A 405 14.16 23.41 -14.15
C TRP A 405 14.06 24.89 -14.53
N ILE A 406 14.64 25.78 -13.72
CA ILE A 406 14.66 27.23 -14.01
C ILE A 406 15.38 27.51 -15.34
N LYS A 407 16.45 26.78 -15.63
CA LYS A 407 17.19 26.90 -16.90
C LYS A 407 16.39 26.38 -18.10
N GLY A 408 15.58 25.33 -17.91
CA GLY A 408 14.77 24.71 -18.96
C GLY A 408 13.66 25.60 -19.51
N ARG A 409 13.12 26.52 -18.68
CA ARG A 409 12.09 27.52 -19.07
C ARG A 409 10.89 26.89 -19.80
N TYR A 410 10.39 25.78 -19.28
CA TYR A 410 9.19 25.12 -19.79
C TYR A 410 7.95 25.99 -19.55
N ASP A 411 7.30 26.46 -20.62
CA ASP A 411 6.13 27.35 -20.54
C ASP A 411 4.80 26.58 -20.47
N ARG A 412 4.81 25.29 -20.80
CA ARG A 412 3.68 24.36 -20.74
C ARG A 412 3.72 23.36 -19.60
N LEU A 413 4.74 23.42 -18.75
CA LEU A 413 4.90 22.51 -17.63
C LEU A 413 4.92 23.27 -16.30
N GLU A 414 4.46 22.62 -15.24
CA GLU A 414 4.52 23.14 -13.88
C GLU A 414 5.11 22.09 -12.95
N LEU A 415 6.28 22.35 -12.35
CA LEU A 415 6.89 21.44 -11.39
C LEU A 415 6.21 21.59 -10.03
N VAL A 416 5.24 20.73 -9.77
CA VAL A 416 4.38 20.79 -8.58
C VAL A 416 4.87 19.92 -7.43
N GLY A 417 5.73 18.94 -7.71
CA GLY A 417 6.11 17.98 -6.68
C GLY A 417 7.37 17.18 -6.94
N MET A 418 7.74 16.44 -5.90
CA MET A 418 8.80 15.44 -5.92
C MET A 418 8.23 14.09 -5.47
N TYR A 419 8.81 12.99 -5.92
CA TYR A 419 8.36 11.63 -5.60
C TYR A 419 9.45 10.83 -4.90
N TRP A 420 9.18 10.24 -3.74
CA TRP A 420 10.19 9.42 -3.07
C TRP A 420 10.27 8.02 -3.69
N MET A 421 11.44 7.64 -4.23
CA MET A 421 11.56 6.43 -5.08
C MET A 421 11.39 5.11 -4.32
N ALA A 422 11.75 5.03 -3.04
CA ALA A 422 11.63 3.78 -2.29
C ALA A 422 10.16 3.48 -1.96
N GLU A 423 9.66 2.32 -2.38
CA GLU A 423 8.26 1.90 -2.22
C GLU A 423 7.94 1.35 -0.81
N SER A 424 8.91 1.35 0.09
CA SER A 424 8.75 0.96 1.50
C SER A 424 9.73 1.74 2.36
N MET A 425 9.38 1.92 3.64
CA MET A 425 10.30 2.50 4.61
C MET A 425 11.19 1.41 5.22
N GLY A 426 12.48 1.69 5.39
CA GLY A 426 13.40 0.85 6.15
C GLY A 426 12.86 0.49 7.54
N ARG A 427 13.19 -0.72 8.00
CA ARG A 427 12.88 -1.24 9.35
C ARG A 427 14.06 -1.00 10.29
N ASP A 428 13.87 -1.25 11.58
CA ASP A 428 14.89 -1.38 12.64
C ASP A 428 16.16 -0.51 12.51
N ASN A 429 16.22 0.59 13.28
CA ASN A 429 17.34 1.55 13.33
C ASN A 429 17.61 2.33 12.02
N SER A 430 16.88 2.06 10.94
CA SER A 430 16.96 2.86 9.72
C SER A 430 16.55 4.32 9.97
N SER A 431 17.23 5.23 9.27
CA SER A 431 16.94 6.66 9.30
C SER A 431 15.96 7.12 8.19
N ASP A 432 15.38 6.19 7.43
CA ASP A 432 14.52 6.47 6.27
C ASP A 432 13.36 7.42 6.58
N GLU A 433 12.55 7.15 7.61
CA GLU A 433 11.43 8.04 7.95
C GLU A 433 11.90 9.46 8.31
N LYS A 434 13.06 9.59 8.97
CA LYS A 434 13.64 10.90 9.32
C LYS A 434 14.13 11.62 8.05
N LEU A 435 14.67 10.87 7.10
CA LEU A 435 15.18 11.41 5.85
C LEU A 435 14.05 11.85 4.93
N VAL A 436 12.97 11.07 4.85
CA VAL A 436 11.77 11.45 4.10
C VAL A 436 11.14 12.70 4.69
N LYS A 437 11.01 12.80 6.02
CA LYS A 437 10.55 14.03 6.71
C LYS A 437 11.41 15.23 6.34
N TYR A 438 12.73 15.06 6.36
CA TYR A 438 13.68 16.10 5.97
C TYR A 438 13.51 16.54 4.51
N ALA A 439 13.37 15.59 3.58
CA ALA A 439 13.10 15.87 2.18
C ALA A 439 11.76 16.61 2.00
N GLY A 440 10.72 16.16 2.69
CA GLY A 440 9.39 16.79 2.73
C GLY A 440 9.47 18.25 3.15
N ASP A 441 10.18 18.56 4.24
CA ASP A 441 10.35 19.94 4.71
C ASP A 441 10.96 20.87 3.65
N ILE A 442 11.92 20.37 2.86
CA ILE A 442 12.55 21.14 1.77
C ILE A 442 11.57 21.33 0.61
N VAL A 443 10.86 20.27 0.23
CA VAL A 443 9.84 20.28 -0.84
C VAL A 443 8.71 21.25 -0.49
N HIS A 444 8.19 21.21 0.74
CA HIS A 444 7.14 22.11 1.23
C HIS A 444 7.59 23.56 1.29
N LYS A 445 8.83 23.84 1.74
CA LYS A 445 9.40 25.20 1.71
C LYS A 445 9.49 25.79 0.31
N ARG A 446 9.51 24.94 -0.73
CA ARG A 446 9.48 25.35 -2.15
C ARG A 446 8.06 25.48 -2.71
N GLY A 447 7.03 25.28 -1.89
CA GLY A 447 5.62 25.32 -2.30
C GLY A 447 5.18 24.08 -3.09
N GLN A 448 5.95 22.99 -3.02
CA GLN A 448 5.71 21.75 -3.75
C GLN A 448 5.12 20.67 -2.84
N LYS A 449 4.69 19.56 -3.43
CA LYS A 449 4.14 18.37 -2.74
C LYS A 449 5.08 17.19 -2.82
N LEU A 450 5.10 16.36 -1.78
CA LEU A 450 5.83 15.10 -1.74
C LEU A 450 4.88 13.92 -2.03
N PHE A 451 5.18 13.20 -3.10
CA PHE A 451 4.39 12.08 -3.60
C PHE A 451 5.03 10.73 -3.23
N TRP A 452 4.20 9.69 -3.14
CA TRP A 452 4.64 8.31 -2.89
C TRP A 452 3.69 7.27 -3.49
N VAL A 453 4.24 6.14 -3.92
CA VAL A 453 3.49 4.98 -4.37
C VAL A 453 4.08 3.76 -3.65
N PRO A 454 3.58 3.44 -2.45
CA PRO A 454 4.03 2.27 -1.71
C PRO A 454 3.42 0.99 -2.25
N ASN A 455 4.22 -0.08 -2.29
CA ASN A 455 3.72 -1.42 -2.56
C ASN A 455 2.68 -1.88 -1.52
N PHE A 456 1.86 -2.86 -1.88
CA PHE A 456 0.74 -3.29 -1.04
C PHE A 456 1.22 -3.69 0.37
N GLY A 457 2.28 -4.50 0.44
CA GLY A 457 2.94 -4.93 1.68
C GLY A 457 3.96 -3.92 2.22
N GLY A 458 3.93 -2.69 1.72
CA GLY A 458 4.94 -1.67 1.97
C GLY A 458 4.89 -1.18 3.38
N ASN A 459 6.02 -1.33 4.08
CA ASN A 459 6.14 -0.85 5.44
C ASN A 459 5.80 0.65 5.48
N ARG A 460 4.76 0.98 6.27
CA ARG A 460 4.27 2.34 6.60
C ARG A 460 3.36 3.00 5.57
N ASN A 461 2.79 2.26 4.61
CA ASN A 461 1.83 2.81 3.65
C ASN A 461 0.66 3.56 4.33
N TYR A 462 0.12 3.06 5.45
CA TYR A 462 -0.96 3.69 6.22
C TYR A 462 -0.56 4.99 6.95
N ALA A 463 0.75 5.22 7.15
CA ALA A 463 1.29 6.33 7.92
C ALA A 463 1.87 7.43 7.04
N ALA A 464 1.67 7.37 5.72
CA ALA A 464 2.31 8.23 4.74
C ALA A 464 2.24 9.73 5.11
N ARG A 465 1.06 10.20 5.54
CA ARG A 465 0.86 11.60 5.97
C ARG A 465 1.67 11.98 7.21
N ALA A 466 1.78 11.07 8.18
CA ALA A 466 2.60 11.29 9.38
C ALA A 466 4.11 11.24 9.08
N ILE A 467 4.50 10.59 7.98
CA ILE A 467 5.87 10.58 7.46
C ILE A 467 6.18 11.85 6.67
N GLY A 468 5.17 12.56 6.17
CA GLY A 468 5.34 13.84 5.48
C GLY A 468 4.96 13.82 3.99
N PHE A 469 4.39 12.71 3.51
CA PHE A 469 3.81 12.66 2.16
C PHE A 469 2.49 13.42 2.11
N ASP A 470 2.29 14.19 1.05
CA ASP A 470 1.03 14.87 0.77
C ASP A 470 0.09 13.97 -0.04
N ALA A 471 0.63 13.34 -1.08
CA ALA A 471 -0.13 12.50 -2.00
C ALA A 471 0.45 11.11 -2.09
N THR A 472 -0.37 10.10 -1.80
CA THR A 472 0.06 8.70 -1.79
C THR A 472 -0.96 7.86 -2.52
N ALA A 473 -0.51 7.03 -3.47
CA ALA A 473 -1.36 6.07 -4.18
C ALA A 473 -0.90 4.64 -3.87
N LEU A 474 -1.76 3.84 -3.24
CA LEU A 474 -1.44 2.46 -2.91
C LEU A 474 -1.46 1.61 -4.18
N GLN A 475 -0.35 0.94 -4.50
CA GLN A 475 -0.31 -0.03 -5.60
C GLN A 475 -0.81 -1.40 -5.10
N PRO A 476 -1.88 -1.98 -5.69
CA PRO A 476 -2.41 -3.28 -5.28
C PRO A 476 -1.49 -4.47 -5.59
N ASN A 477 -0.58 -4.32 -6.57
CA ASN A 477 0.29 -5.36 -7.10
C ASN A 477 -0.46 -6.60 -7.67
N HIS A 478 -1.72 -6.43 -8.03
CA HIS A 478 -2.57 -7.50 -8.55
C HIS A 478 -2.12 -7.96 -9.94
N TYR A 479 -1.65 -7.04 -10.78
CA TYR A 479 -1.21 -7.34 -12.15
C TYR A 479 -0.02 -8.32 -12.20
N TRP A 480 0.90 -8.24 -11.23
CA TRP A 480 2.12 -9.06 -11.18
C TRP A 480 1.98 -10.33 -10.36
N GLY A 481 1.16 -10.28 -9.31
CA GLY A 481 1.16 -11.30 -8.26
C GLY A 481 0.33 -12.54 -8.57
N GLY A 482 -0.42 -12.56 -9.68
CA GLY A 482 -1.41 -13.61 -9.95
C GLY A 482 -2.40 -13.79 -8.79
N THR A 483 -2.70 -12.69 -8.09
CA THR A 483 -3.55 -12.69 -6.91
C THR A 483 -5.02 -12.83 -7.32
N ASN A 484 -5.89 -13.11 -6.36
CA ASN A 484 -7.34 -13.08 -6.58
C ASN A 484 -7.78 -11.61 -6.77
N PRO A 485 -8.75 -11.30 -7.66
CA PRO A 485 -9.41 -9.99 -7.76
C PRO A 485 -9.81 -9.34 -6.43
N ASP A 486 -10.06 -10.11 -5.37
CA ASP A 486 -10.27 -9.61 -4.01
C ASP A 486 -9.14 -8.65 -3.54
N ARG A 487 -7.92 -8.74 -4.10
CA ARG A 487 -6.82 -7.81 -3.83
C ARG A 487 -7.16 -6.36 -4.21
N ILE A 488 -7.95 -6.15 -5.25
CA ILE A 488 -8.39 -4.81 -5.68
C ILE A 488 -9.36 -4.21 -4.64
N GLU A 489 -10.28 -5.02 -4.13
CA GLU A 489 -11.18 -4.62 -3.05
C GLU A 489 -10.43 -4.29 -1.77
N ASP A 490 -9.42 -5.10 -1.42
CA ASP A 490 -8.62 -4.89 -0.22
C ASP A 490 -7.80 -3.59 -0.31
N ALA A 491 -7.18 -3.33 -1.47
CA ALA A 491 -6.48 -2.07 -1.71
C ALA A 491 -7.45 -0.87 -1.65
N ALA A 492 -8.64 -1.00 -2.23
CA ALA A 492 -9.68 0.02 -2.16
C ALA A 492 -10.14 0.28 -0.71
N TYR A 493 -10.30 -0.77 0.10
CA TYR A 493 -10.63 -0.69 1.52
C TYR A 493 -9.53 0.06 2.29
N LEU A 494 -8.27 -0.34 2.15
CA LEU A 494 -7.14 0.29 2.83
C LEU A 494 -6.98 1.75 2.40
N ALA A 495 -7.10 2.05 1.11
CA ALA A 495 -7.00 3.41 0.61
C ALA A 495 -8.10 4.33 1.16
N LYS A 496 -9.34 3.86 1.27
CA LYS A 496 -10.40 4.64 1.95
C LYS A 496 -10.11 4.87 3.43
N HIS A 497 -9.64 3.84 4.14
CA HIS A 497 -9.44 3.91 5.60
C HIS A 497 -8.20 4.72 6.01
N HIS A 498 -7.21 4.82 5.13
CA HIS A 498 -5.97 5.54 5.37
C HIS A 498 -5.86 6.84 4.58
N GLY A 499 -6.87 7.20 3.78
CA GLY A 499 -6.87 8.44 3.00
C GLY A 499 -5.81 8.44 1.90
N LEU A 500 -5.70 7.32 1.17
CA LEU A 500 -4.78 7.13 0.05
C LEU A 500 -5.53 7.14 -1.29
N GLY A 501 -4.81 7.41 -2.36
CA GLY A 501 -5.22 7.12 -3.73
C GLY A 501 -4.92 5.66 -4.11
N ILE A 502 -5.09 5.33 -5.39
CA ILE A 502 -4.83 3.99 -5.93
C ILE A 502 -3.91 4.11 -7.14
N GLU A 503 -2.94 3.19 -7.25
CA GLU A 503 -2.25 2.97 -8.52
C GLU A 503 -2.92 1.84 -9.31
N MET A 504 -3.09 2.06 -10.62
CA MET A 504 -3.46 1.04 -11.59
C MET A 504 -2.23 0.54 -12.33
N GLU A 505 -2.10 -0.78 -12.48
CA GLU A 505 -0.95 -1.42 -13.11
C GLU A 505 -1.39 -2.19 -14.37
N MET A 506 -0.67 -1.97 -15.47
CA MET A 506 -0.72 -2.80 -16.68
C MET A 506 0.61 -2.74 -17.46
N ASP A 507 0.77 -3.56 -18.50
CA ASP A 507 1.87 -3.47 -19.48
C ASP A 507 1.49 -4.09 -20.84
N GLU A 508 2.45 -4.17 -21.76
CA GLU A 508 2.25 -4.76 -23.10
C GLU A 508 1.81 -6.24 -23.10
N ASP A 509 1.97 -7.01 -22.01
CA ASP A 509 1.54 -8.41 -21.98
C ASP A 509 0.01 -8.52 -22.15
N ALA A 510 -0.76 -7.51 -21.72
CA ALA A 510 -2.22 -7.45 -21.90
C ALA A 510 -2.67 -7.45 -23.37
N PHE A 511 -1.76 -7.20 -24.32
CA PHE A 511 -2.07 -7.21 -25.76
C PHE A 511 -2.37 -8.62 -26.25
N THR A 512 -1.67 -9.62 -25.71
CA THR A 512 -1.69 -11.00 -26.21
C THR A 512 -2.02 -12.03 -25.14
N ASN A 513 -1.81 -11.72 -23.86
CA ASN A 513 -2.08 -12.62 -22.75
C ASN A 513 -3.44 -12.33 -22.11
N ASP A 514 -4.36 -13.28 -22.18
CA ASP A 514 -5.71 -13.16 -21.60
C ASP A 514 -5.70 -12.97 -20.08
N ALA A 515 -4.74 -13.55 -19.36
CA ALA A 515 -4.64 -13.36 -17.91
C ALA A 515 -4.22 -11.93 -17.57
N SER A 516 -3.19 -11.40 -18.24
CA SER A 516 -2.73 -10.01 -18.07
C SER A 516 -3.83 -9.02 -18.44
N ARG A 517 -4.54 -9.25 -19.55
CA ARG A 517 -5.72 -8.47 -19.92
C ARG A 517 -6.80 -8.53 -18.83
N GLY A 518 -7.08 -9.72 -18.32
CA GLY A 518 -8.04 -9.92 -17.24
C GLY A 518 -7.69 -9.14 -15.98
N TYR A 519 -6.41 -9.10 -15.59
CA TYR A 519 -5.97 -8.28 -14.44
C TYR A 519 -6.22 -6.79 -14.68
N TYR A 520 -5.89 -6.27 -15.88
CA TYR A 520 -6.19 -4.88 -16.21
C TYR A 520 -7.70 -4.58 -16.14
N ILE A 521 -8.55 -5.48 -16.63
CA ILE A 521 -10.01 -5.38 -16.51
C ILE A 521 -10.45 -5.41 -15.03
N ASP A 522 -9.82 -6.22 -14.17
CA ASP A 522 -10.10 -6.25 -12.74
C ASP A 522 -9.83 -4.87 -12.08
N TYR A 523 -8.74 -4.18 -12.47
CA TYR A 523 -8.48 -2.80 -12.02
C TYR A 523 -9.52 -1.80 -12.53
N LEU A 524 -9.91 -1.87 -13.81
CA LEU A 524 -10.89 -0.94 -14.37
C LEU A 524 -12.27 -1.15 -13.73
N ASN A 525 -12.72 -2.40 -13.64
CA ASN A 525 -13.99 -2.77 -13.02
C ASN A 525 -14.01 -2.42 -11.52
N GLY A 526 -12.91 -2.66 -10.80
CA GLY A 526 -12.79 -2.28 -9.41
C GLY A 526 -12.95 -0.77 -9.18
N GLY A 527 -12.56 0.07 -10.15
CA GLY A 527 -12.72 1.51 -10.02
C GLY A 527 -14.15 1.97 -10.10
N VAL A 528 -14.98 1.22 -10.85
CA VAL A 528 -16.43 1.39 -10.87
C VAL A 528 -17.05 0.85 -9.57
N ASP A 529 -16.69 -0.37 -9.18
CA ASP A 529 -17.32 -1.08 -8.07
C ASP A 529 -16.98 -0.46 -6.70
N PHE A 530 -15.76 0.06 -6.54
CA PHE A 530 -15.29 0.63 -5.28
C PHE A 530 -15.20 2.16 -5.30
N GLY A 531 -15.43 2.79 -6.46
CA GLY A 531 -15.58 4.25 -6.61
C GLY A 531 -14.29 5.03 -6.83
N TYR A 532 -13.11 4.40 -6.82
CA TYR A 532 -11.85 5.12 -7.00
C TYR A 532 -11.69 5.77 -8.38
N MET A 533 -12.42 5.31 -9.40
CA MET A 533 -12.42 5.95 -10.73
C MET A 533 -12.84 7.44 -10.66
N ASN A 534 -13.76 7.79 -9.76
CA ASN A 534 -14.32 9.15 -9.68
C ASN A 534 -13.92 9.91 -8.42
N GLU A 535 -13.54 9.20 -7.35
CA GLU A 535 -13.34 9.79 -6.04
C GLU A 535 -11.87 9.93 -5.64
N ALA A 536 -10.99 9.11 -6.20
CA ALA A 536 -9.61 8.99 -5.75
C ALA A 536 -8.64 9.75 -6.65
N PHE A 537 -7.55 10.20 -6.05
CA PHE A 537 -6.30 10.46 -6.76
C PHE A 537 -5.79 9.15 -7.35
N MET A 538 -5.51 9.15 -8.64
CA MET A 538 -5.08 7.96 -9.38
C MET A 538 -3.64 8.10 -9.87
N ALA A 539 -2.87 7.03 -9.71
CA ALA A 539 -1.59 6.83 -10.37
C ALA A 539 -1.69 5.71 -11.42
N TYR A 540 -0.94 5.81 -12.53
CA TYR A 540 -1.03 4.85 -13.64
C TYR A 540 0.34 4.33 -14.04
N TYR A 541 0.60 3.06 -13.72
CA TYR A 541 1.71 2.27 -14.25
C TYR A 541 1.26 1.53 -15.52
N GLN A 542 2.08 1.59 -16.56
CA GLN A 542 1.75 1.03 -17.88
C GLN A 542 2.94 0.32 -18.56
N GLY A 543 3.89 -0.17 -17.77
CA GLY A 543 5.17 -0.60 -18.31
C GLY A 543 6.00 0.62 -18.70
N VAL A 544 6.48 0.66 -19.94
CA VAL A 544 7.21 1.82 -20.47
C VAL A 544 6.35 2.63 -21.44
N ASP A 545 5.88 2.02 -22.52
CA ASP A 545 5.17 2.70 -23.61
C ASP A 545 3.93 1.94 -24.12
N ALA A 546 3.27 1.14 -23.26
CA ALA A 546 2.12 0.33 -23.67
C ALA A 546 0.93 1.16 -24.19
N LEU A 547 0.72 2.39 -23.68
CA LEU A 547 -0.31 3.28 -24.25
C LEU A 547 0.10 3.88 -25.60
N VAL A 548 1.40 3.98 -25.91
CA VAL A 548 1.86 4.33 -27.26
C VAL A 548 1.47 3.24 -28.25
N ASP A 549 1.79 2.00 -27.91
CA ASP A 549 1.57 0.87 -28.81
C ASP A 549 0.07 0.60 -28.99
N SER A 550 -0.71 0.66 -27.92
CA SER A 550 -2.15 0.45 -27.99
C SER A 550 -2.90 1.59 -28.70
N SER A 551 -2.53 2.86 -28.48
CA SER A 551 -3.15 3.97 -29.22
C SER A 551 -2.90 3.91 -30.72
N ARG A 552 -1.77 3.36 -31.17
CA ARG A 552 -1.40 3.25 -32.59
C ARG A 552 -1.86 1.94 -33.24
N SER A 553 -2.40 1.00 -32.46
CA SER A 553 -2.77 -0.31 -32.99
C SER A 553 -4.01 -0.23 -33.88
N SER A 554 -3.95 -0.94 -35.01
CA SER A 554 -5.12 -1.18 -35.87
C SER A 554 -5.89 -2.45 -35.47
N ASP A 555 -5.34 -3.25 -34.56
CA ASP A 555 -6.06 -4.37 -33.94
C ASP A 555 -7.02 -3.82 -32.88
N PRO A 556 -8.35 -3.96 -33.07
CA PRO A 556 -9.34 -3.44 -32.12
C PRO A 556 -9.14 -3.96 -30.70
N ARG A 557 -8.65 -5.20 -30.53
CA ARG A 557 -8.44 -5.81 -29.21
C ARG A 557 -7.33 -5.11 -28.41
N ILE A 558 -6.32 -4.60 -29.11
CA ILE A 558 -5.22 -3.87 -28.50
C ILE A 558 -5.64 -2.40 -28.34
N ARG A 559 -6.26 -1.81 -29.37
CA ARG A 559 -6.72 -0.42 -29.36
C ARG A 559 -7.70 -0.12 -28.23
N GLU A 560 -8.62 -1.05 -27.94
CA GLU A 560 -9.62 -0.84 -26.89
C GLU A 560 -9.00 -0.70 -25.48
N LEU A 561 -7.77 -1.20 -25.24
CA LEU A 561 -7.08 -0.97 -23.96
C LEU A 561 -6.78 0.52 -23.74
N TYR A 562 -6.37 1.22 -24.80
CA TYR A 562 -6.15 2.66 -24.76
C TYR A 562 -7.47 3.42 -24.59
N ASP A 563 -8.52 3.01 -25.32
CA ASP A 563 -9.83 3.64 -25.23
C ASP A 563 -10.49 3.42 -23.85
N TRP A 564 -10.30 2.25 -23.24
CA TRP A 564 -10.75 1.97 -21.86
C TRP A 564 -9.99 2.80 -20.83
N MET A 565 -8.68 2.98 -20.99
CA MET A 565 -7.90 3.88 -20.13
C MET A 565 -8.45 5.31 -20.20
N TYR A 566 -8.72 5.82 -21.41
CA TYR A 566 -9.31 7.15 -21.59
C TYR A 566 -10.69 7.25 -20.94
N GLN A 567 -11.56 6.26 -21.17
CA GLN A 567 -12.88 6.22 -20.56
C GLN A 567 -12.79 6.19 -19.03
N PHE A 568 -11.82 5.48 -18.46
CA PHE A 568 -11.61 5.39 -17.02
C PHE A 568 -11.16 6.73 -16.46
N VAL A 569 -10.15 7.36 -17.06
CA VAL A 569 -9.68 8.72 -16.70
C VAL A 569 -10.83 9.75 -16.76
N LYS A 570 -11.77 9.59 -17.69
CA LYS A 570 -12.95 10.47 -17.81
C LYS A 570 -14.13 10.08 -16.94
N GLY A 571 -14.04 9.01 -16.15
CA GLY A 571 -15.14 8.52 -15.32
C GLY A 571 -16.32 7.94 -16.11
N THR A 572 -16.09 7.55 -17.37
CA THR A 572 -17.12 7.05 -18.30
C THR A 572 -17.01 5.55 -18.60
N TYR A 573 -15.93 4.90 -18.15
CA TYR A 573 -15.71 3.48 -18.36
C TYR A 573 -16.89 2.64 -17.85
N GLN A 574 -17.31 1.69 -18.67
CA GLN A 574 -18.33 0.71 -18.33
C GLN A 574 -17.66 -0.65 -18.18
N LYS A 575 -18.11 -1.39 -17.16
CA LYS A 575 -17.49 -2.66 -16.80
C LYS A 575 -17.42 -3.62 -17.98
N GLN A 576 -16.25 -4.22 -18.16
CA GLN A 576 -16.00 -5.20 -19.20
C GLN A 576 -15.99 -6.62 -18.60
N PRO A 577 -16.43 -7.63 -19.35
CA PRO A 577 -16.23 -9.01 -18.95
C PRO A 577 -14.73 -9.34 -18.93
N ARG A 578 -14.32 -10.17 -17.98
CA ARG A 578 -12.96 -10.70 -17.92
C ARG A 578 -12.69 -11.67 -19.07
#